data_AF-A0A942XDR4-F1
#
_entry.id   AF-A0A942XDR4-F1
#
_cell.length_a   1.000
_cell.length_b   1.000
_cell.length_c   1.000
_cell.angle_alpha   90.00
_cell.angle_beta   90.00
_cell.angle_gamma   90.00
#
_symmetry.space_group_name_H-M   'P 1'
#
loop_
_entity.id
_entity.type
_entity.pdbx_description
1 polymer ?
#
loop_
_entity_poly.entity_id
_entity_poly.type
_entity_poly.pdbx_seq_one_letter_code
_entity_poly.pdbx_strand_id
1 'polypeptide(L)'
;MINFEDLKLEIQDEFISSNISEILYRQRKKDKLSQERFLEKYFEYNIYKKIAGSLSLSQLKRYEKNYREKSSTIKPQKSSEIFNIIRRFSVTNDLYQREIYNDYLKEDSFRLAERLEELGLLDCIEKATNGLAGMNEFNIKFGKTYDKSVLLDWLFNNAKKALNGEDIPKFIYSQTKTRHDIKGATKN
;
A
#
# COMPACT_ATOMS: atom_id res chain seq x y z
N MET A 1 -11.96 -3.17 16.83
CA MET A 1 -10.59 -2.89 16.33
C MET A 1 -9.84 -2.26 17.49
N ILE A 2 -8.63 -2.70 17.79
CA ILE A 2 -7.84 -2.17 18.92
C ILE A 2 -7.54 -0.70 18.64
N ASN A 3 -7.76 0.19 19.62
CA ASN A 3 -7.44 1.60 19.46
C ASN A 3 -5.98 1.86 19.84
N PHE A 4 -5.42 2.93 19.28
CA PHE A 4 -4.05 3.34 19.56
C PHE A 4 -3.80 3.60 21.05
N GLU A 5 -4.79 4.14 21.76
CA GLU A 5 -4.70 4.43 23.18
C GLU A 5 -4.64 3.18 24.08
N ASP A 6 -5.12 2.03 23.58
CA ASP A 6 -5.10 0.76 24.30
C ASP A 6 -3.69 0.14 24.35
N LEU A 7 -2.76 0.65 23.55
CA LEU A 7 -1.40 0.14 23.46
C LEU A 7 -0.56 0.51 24.69
N LYS A 8 0.45 -0.32 24.98
CA LYS A 8 1.52 0.05 25.94
C LYS A 8 2.21 1.33 25.49
N LEU A 9 2.62 2.17 26.46
CA LEU A 9 3.23 3.47 26.18
C LEU A 9 4.48 3.38 25.30
N GLU A 10 5.27 2.33 25.45
CA GLU A 10 6.48 2.12 24.66
C GLU A 10 6.15 1.90 23.18
N ILE A 11 5.08 1.15 22.90
CA ILE A 11 4.58 0.89 21.54
C ILE A 11 3.98 2.17 20.96
N GLN A 12 3.22 2.92 21.77
CA GLN A 12 2.71 4.23 21.37
C GLN A 12 3.85 5.19 20.97
N ASP A 13 4.90 5.25 21.79
CA ASP A 13 6.08 6.09 21.53
C ASP A 13 6.79 5.66 20.24
N GLU A 14 6.98 4.37 20.04
CA GLU A 14 7.63 3.83 18.84
C GLU A 14 6.83 4.16 17.58
N PHE A 15 5.51 3.93 17.62
CA PHE A 15 4.61 4.27 16.53
C PHE A 15 4.64 5.76 16.21
N ILE A 16 4.49 6.62 17.23
CA ILE A 16 4.55 8.08 17.05
C ILE A 16 5.91 8.49 16.49
N SER A 17 7.02 7.92 16.99
CA SER A 17 8.37 8.25 16.53
C SER A 17 8.54 7.93 15.05
N SER A 18 8.06 6.78 14.61
CA SER A 18 8.14 6.33 13.21
C SER A 18 7.23 7.13 12.29
N ASN A 19 6.07 7.59 12.79
CA ASN A 19 5.02 8.21 11.99
C ASN A 19 4.83 9.72 12.24
N ILE A 20 5.71 10.38 13.01
CA ILE A 20 5.53 11.77 13.45
C ILE A 20 5.29 12.74 12.29
N SER A 21 6.00 12.55 11.17
CA SER A 21 5.91 13.45 10.01
C SER A 21 4.54 13.38 9.35
N GLU A 22 4.01 12.17 9.20
CA GLU A 22 2.70 11.92 8.63
C GLU A 22 1.59 12.40 9.56
N ILE A 23 1.70 12.10 10.86
CA ILE A 23 0.71 12.49 11.86
C ILE A 23 0.57 14.01 11.93
N LEU A 24 1.68 14.74 12.05
CA LEU A 24 1.67 16.21 12.11
C LEU A 24 1.07 16.82 10.84
N TYR A 25 1.50 16.34 9.67
CA TYR A 25 0.99 16.83 8.40
C TYR A 25 -0.51 16.60 8.24
N ARG A 26 -0.96 15.37 8.47
CA ARG A 26 -2.37 14.98 8.31
C ARG A 26 -3.26 15.66 9.33
N GLN A 27 -2.85 15.76 10.60
CA GLN A 27 -3.63 16.47 11.62
C GLN A 27 -3.79 17.94 11.26
N ARG A 28 -2.72 18.63 10.84
CA ARG A 28 -2.83 20.03 10.40
C ARG A 28 -3.75 20.18 9.19
N LYS A 29 -3.67 19.27 8.22
CA LYS A 29 -4.54 19.28 7.04
C LYS A 29 -6.00 19.03 7.40
N LYS A 30 -6.27 18.10 8.31
CA LYS A 30 -7.61 17.83 8.87
C LYS A 30 -8.20 19.09 9.51
N ASP A 31 -7.38 19.82 10.26
CA ASP A 31 -7.80 21.05 10.95
C ASP A 31 -7.81 22.29 10.03
N LYS A 32 -7.32 22.18 8.80
CA LYS A 32 -7.20 23.29 7.82
C LYS A 32 -6.41 24.50 8.36
N LEU A 33 -5.37 24.25 9.15
CA LEU A 33 -4.56 25.30 9.76
C LEU A 33 -3.27 25.61 8.97
N SER A 34 -2.82 26.86 9.04
CA SER A 34 -1.45 27.21 8.66
C SER A 34 -0.45 26.58 9.65
N GLN A 35 0.82 26.48 9.29
CA GLN A 35 1.84 25.90 10.17
C GLN A 35 1.93 26.66 11.51
N GLU A 36 1.90 28.00 11.48
CA GLU A 36 1.97 28.81 12.70
C GLU A 36 0.73 28.67 13.58
N ARG A 37 -0.47 28.68 12.99
CA ARG A 37 -1.73 28.46 13.73
C ARG A 37 -1.83 27.06 14.31
N PHE A 38 -1.28 26.06 13.62
CA PHE A 38 -1.21 24.69 14.12
C PHE A 38 -0.29 24.58 15.34
N LEU A 39 0.88 25.23 15.29
CA LEU A 39 1.79 25.28 16.42
C LEU A 39 1.24 26.08 17.60
N GLU A 40 0.53 27.17 17.34
CA GLU A 40 -0.14 27.95 18.39
C GLU A 40 -1.21 27.10 19.09
N LYS A 41 -2.01 26.37 18.32
CA LYS A 41 -3.11 25.56 18.84
C LYS A 41 -2.66 24.36 19.69
N TYR A 42 -1.57 23.70 19.30
CA TYR A 42 -1.18 22.42 19.90
C TYR A 42 0.18 22.41 20.60
N PHE A 43 1.08 23.32 20.28
CA PHE A 43 2.49 23.29 20.70
C PHE A 43 2.94 24.61 21.35
N GLU A 44 1.98 25.39 21.87
CA GLU A 44 2.21 26.62 22.64
C GLU A 44 3.08 27.68 21.94
N TYR A 45 3.04 27.72 20.61
CA TYR A 45 3.81 28.68 19.82
C TYR A 45 3.24 30.10 19.92
N ASN A 46 4.09 31.07 20.28
CA ASN A 46 3.71 32.47 20.28
C ASN A 46 3.95 33.10 18.90
N ILE A 47 2.88 33.37 18.15
CA ILE A 47 2.97 33.89 16.78
C ILE A 47 3.57 35.31 16.73
N TYR A 48 3.29 36.13 17.73
CA TYR A 48 3.73 37.53 17.77
C TYR A 48 5.21 37.66 18.11
N LYS A 49 5.69 36.88 19.07
CA LYS A 49 7.10 36.87 19.51
C LYS A 49 7.96 35.88 18.73
N LYS A 50 7.34 35.03 17.91
CA LYS A 50 7.98 33.91 17.18
C LYS A 50 8.73 32.95 18.11
N ILE A 51 8.25 32.78 19.34
CA ILE A 51 8.85 31.90 20.35
C ILE A 51 8.22 30.50 20.25
N ALA A 52 9.07 29.48 20.19
CA ALA A 52 8.66 28.08 20.18
C ALA A 52 8.27 27.60 21.58
N GLY A 53 7.16 26.85 21.66
CA GLY A 53 6.89 25.97 22.79
C GLY A 53 7.53 24.60 22.57
N SER A 54 6.74 23.54 22.68
CA SER A 54 7.24 22.16 22.58
C SER A 54 7.69 21.74 21.17
N LEU A 55 7.21 22.39 20.11
CA LEU A 55 7.65 22.16 18.73
C LEU A 55 7.92 23.49 17.99
N SER A 56 9.10 23.62 17.39
CA SER A 56 9.47 24.80 16.60
C SER A 56 8.91 24.76 15.16
N LEU A 57 8.76 25.95 14.56
CA LEU A 57 8.36 26.09 13.16
C LEU A 57 9.32 25.40 12.18
N SER A 58 10.64 25.47 12.45
CA SER A 58 11.65 24.81 11.63
C SER A 58 11.54 23.29 11.68
N GLN A 59 11.27 22.72 12.88
CA GLN A 59 11.04 21.27 13.02
C GLN A 59 9.78 20.85 12.27
N LEU A 60 8.66 21.56 12.43
CA LEU A 60 7.41 21.25 11.71
C LEU A 60 7.62 21.31 10.19
N LYS A 61 8.25 22.36 9.67
CA LYS A 61 8.57 22.50 8.25
C LYS A 61 9.39 21.33 7.74
N ARG A 62 10.39 20.89 8.51
CA ARG A 62 11.22 19.74 8.17
C ARG A 62 10.38 18.47 8.13
N TYR A 63 9.58 18.17 9.15
CA TYR A 63 8.73 16.97 9.17
C TYR A 63 7.75 16.95 7.99
N GLU A 64 7.05 18.05 7.71
CA GLU A 64 6.11 18.11 6.58
C GLU A 64 6.80 18.04 5.21
N LYS A 65 8.03 18.53 5.10
CA LYS A 65 8.83 18.36 3.89
C LYS A 65 9.16 16.88 3.68
N ASN A 66 9.64 16.19 4.72
CA ASN A 66 9.97 14.76 4.59
C ASN A 66 8.77 13.90 4.22
N TYR A 67 7.61 14.15 4.82
CA TYR A 67 6.41 13.41 4.47
C TYR A 67 6.03 13.59 3.00
N ARG A 68 6.09 14.82 2.47
CA ARG A 68 5.75 15.10 1.07
C ARG A 68 6.76 14.54 0.08
N GLU A 69 8.04 14.60 0.42
CA GLU A 69 9.13 14.15 -0.45
C GLU A 69 9.41 12.64 -0.33
N LYS A 70 8.74 11.94 0.59
CA LYS A 70 8.99 10.52 0.91
C LYS A 70 10.48 10.25 1.18
N SER A 71 11.18 11.22 1.76
CA SER A 71 12.58 11.11 2.12
C SER A 71 12.77 10.24 3.37
N SER A 72 14.01 9.87 3.64
CA SER A 72 14.38 8.97 4.75
C SER A 72 13.80 9.42 6.10
N THR A 73 13.49 8.43 6.94
CA THR A 73 12.86 8.61 8.24
C THR A 73 13.72 9.50 9.14
N ILE A 74 13.25 10.72 9.42
CA ILE A 74 13.82 11.53 10.50
C ILE A 74 13.36 10.90 11.82
N LYS A 75 14.30 10.31 12.56
CA LYS A 75 14.04 9.92 13.95
C LYS A 75 14.01 11.18 14.81
N PRO A 76 12.83 11.57 15.36
CA PRO A 76 12.76 12.69 16.28
C PRO A 76 13.50 12.35 17.57
N GLN A 77 14.11 13.36 18.21
CA GLN A 77 14.52 13.23 19.61
C GLN A 77 13.25 13.08 20.44
N LYS A 78 13.15 12.02 21.26
CA LYS A 78 11.96 11.72 22.07
C LYS A 78 11.71 12.87 23.05
N SER A 79 10.79 13.77 22.71
CA SER A 79 10.25 14.75 23.64
C SER A 79 8.92 14.22 24.15
N SER A 80 8.87 13.90 25.44
CA SER A 80 7.68 13.37 26.11
C SER A 80 6.46 14.27 25.89
N GLU A 81 6.65 15.58 25.85
CA GLU A 81 5.60 16.57 25.68
C GLU A 81 4.99 16.57 24.27
N ILE A 82 5.83 16.53 23.22
CA ILE A 82 5.36 16.42 21.83
C ILE A 82 4.54 15.13 21.67
N PHE A 83 5.02 14.02 22.23
CA PHE A 83 4.35 12.73 22.06
C PHE A 83 3.03 12.70 22.84
N ASN A 84 2.97 13.30 24.04
CA ASN A 84 1.72 13.45 24.80
C ASN A 84 0.66 14.25 24.04
N ILE A 85 1.06 15.29 23.31
CA ILE A 85 0.15 16.05 22.43
C ILE A 85 -0.32 15.16 21.28
N ILE A 86 0.60 14.49 20.59
CA ILE A 86 0.31 13.65 19.41
C ILE A 86 -0.62 12.48 19.75
N ARG A 87 -0.50 11.87 20.94
CA ARG A 87 -1.40 10.78 21.39
C ARG A 87 -2.87 11.16 21.32
N ARG A 88 -3.18 12.44 21.54
CA ARG A 88 -4.55 12.98 21.56
C ARG A 88 -5.09 13.31 20.16
N PHE A 89 -4.27 13.19 19.12
CA PHE A 89 -4.71 13.45 17.76
C PHE A 89 -5.51 12.27 17.23
N SER A 90 -6.75 12.56 16.81
CA SER A 90 -7.61 11.58 16.13
C SER A 90 -6.92 10.88 14.94
N VAL A 91 -6.08 11.62 14.20
CA VAL A 91 -5.32 11.09 13.06
C VAL A 91 -4.34 9.99 13.45
N THR A 92 -3.82 10.00 14.69
CA THR A 92 -2.90 8.98 15.19
C THR A 92 -3.61 7.63 15.24
N ASN A 93 -4.83 7.59 15.78
CA ASN A 93 -5.65 6.38 15.82
C ASN A 93 -6.04 5.92 14.41
N ASP A 94 -6.48 6.83 13.55
CA ASP A 94 -6.85 6.52 12.16
C ASP A 94 -5.68 5.91 11.37
N LEU A 95 -4.46 6.38 11.62
CA LEU A 95 -3.24 5.87 10.98
C LEU A 95 -2.88 4.48 11.53
N TYR A 96 -2.88 4.31 12.85
CA TYR A 96 -2.59 3.03 13.50
C TYR A 96 -3.54 1.92 13.01
N GLN A 97 -4.83 2.22 13.02
CA GLN A 97 -5.87 1.34 12.54
C GLN A 97 -5.70 0.92 11.08
N ARG A 98 -5.22 1.84 10.23
CA ARG A 98 -4.91 1.54 8.83
C ARG A 98 -3.69 0.64 8.69
N GLU A 99 -2.63 0.86 9.48
CA GLU A 99 -1.44 0.02 9.47
C GLU A 99 -1.78 -1.42 9.89
N ILE A 100 -2.51 -1.59 11.00
CA ILE A 100 -3.01 -2.91 11.44
C ILE A 100 -3.79 -3.60 10.32
N TYR A 101 -4.72 -2.89 9.69
CA TYR A 101 -5.53 -3.46 8.62
C TYR A 101 -4.67 -3.90 7.42
N ASN A 102 -3.66 -3.11 7.05
CA ASN A 102 -2.72 -3.47 6.00
C ASN A 102 -1.87 -4.69 6.38
N ASP A 103 -1.45 -4.80 7.63
CA ASP A 103 -0.70 -5.95 8.12
C ASP A 103 -1.54 -7.22 8.08
N TYR A 104 -2.80 -7.17 8.52
CA TYR A 104 -3.74 -8.30 8.37
C TYR A 104 -3.93 -8.70 6.92
N LEU A 105 -4.16 -7.74 6.02
CA LEU A 105 -4.29 -8.03 4.59
C LEU A 105 -3.04 -8.69 4.01
N LYS A 106 -1.86 -8.25 4.47
CA LYS A 106 -0.57 -8.80 4.04
C LYS A 106 -0.40 -10.23 4.55
N GLU A 107 -0.72 -10.51 5.80
CA GLU A 107 -0.70 -11.85 6.38
C GLU A 107 -1.68 -12.79 5.67
N ASP A 108 -2.92 -12.36 5.42
CA ASP A 108 -3.92 -13.14 4.68
C ASP A 108 -3.46 -13.41 3.25
N SER A 109 -2.81 -12.44 2.60
CA SER A 109 -2.23 -12.61 1.26
C SER A 109 -1.11 -13.64 1.25
N PHE A 110 -0.22 -13.63 2.26
CA PHE A 110 0.82 -14.65 2.39
C PHE A 110 0.24 -16.04 2.66
N ARG A 111 -0.72 -16.15 3.58
CA ARG A 111 -1.40 -17.42 3.87
C ARG A 111 -2.10 -17.97 2.64
N LEU A 112 -2.72 -17.11 1.83
CA LEU A 112 -3.31 -17.51 0.56
C LEU A 112 -2.24 -18.00 -0.42
N ALA A 113 -1.12 -17.27 -0.55
CA ALA A 113 -0.02 -17.66 -1.43
C ALA A 113 0.58 -19.02 -1.04
N GLU A 114 0.85 -19.25 0.26
CA GLU A 114 1.33 -20.55 0.76
C GLU A 114 0.35 -21.68 0.45
N ARG A 115 -0.96 -21.48 0.65
CA ARG A 115 -1.97 -22.48 0.29
C ARG A 115 -2.02 -22.77 -1.20
N LEU A 116 -1.88 -21.73 -2.03
CA LEU A 116 -1.82 -21.91 -3.48
C LEU A 116 -0.54 -22.67 -3.88
N GLU A 117 0.57 -22.44 -3.21
CA GLU A 117 1.83 -23.15 -3.43
C GLU A 117 1.71 -24.64 -3.04
N GLU A 118 1.20 -24.94 -1.84
CA GLU A 118 0.94 -26.31 -1.37
C GLU A 118 0.05 -27.12 -2.32
N LEU A 119 -0.93 -26.45 -2.94
CA LEU A 119 -1.85 -27.06 -3.89
C LEU A 119 -1.29 -27.16 -5.31
N GLY A 120 -0.06 -26.70 -5.57
CA GLY A 120 0.52 -26.60 -6.91
C GLY A 120 -0.18 -25.56 -7.81
N LEU A 121 -1.07 -24.76 -7.24
CA LEU A 121 -1.84 -23.72 -7.93
C LEU A 121 -1.03 -22.45 -8.16
N LEU A 122 0.00 -22.19 -7.37
CA LEU A 122 0.81 -20.98 -7.52
C LEU A 122 1.55 -20.97 -8.87
N ASP A 123 2.16 -22.09 -9.27
CA ASP A 123 2.81 -22.24 -10.59
C ASP A 123 1.79 -22.14 -11.75
N CYS A 124 0.58 -22.65 -11.53
CA CYS A 124 -0.53 -22.51 -12.48
C CYS A 124 -0.97 -21.06 -12.65
N ILE A 125 -1.06 -20.32 -11.55
CA ILE A 125 -1.39 -18.89 -11.52
C ILE A 125 -0.26 -18.06 -12.10
N GLU A 126 1.01 -18.38 -11.82
CA GLU A 126 2.18 -17.69 -12.39
C GLU A 126 2.24 -17.86 -13.91
N LYS A 127 2.08 -19.09 -14.41
CA LYS A 127 1.99 -19.38 -15.85
C LYS A 127 0.82 -18.67 -16.51
N ALA A 128 -0.34 -18.62 -15.86
CA ALA A 128 -1.49 -17.86 -16.35
C ALA A 128 -1.20 -16.34 -16.32
N THR A 129 -0.59 -15.82 -15.27
CA THR A 129 -0.25 -14.39 -15.13
C THR A 129 0.73 -13.94 -16.22
N ASN A 130 1.69 -14.78 -16.60
CA ASN A 130 2.58 -14.53 -17.75
C ASN A 130 1.81 -14.42 -19.07
N GLY A 131 0.78 -15.24 -19.27
CA GLY A 131 -0.13 -15.12 -20.41
C GLY A 131 -0.93 -13.81 -20.39
N LEU A 132 -1.35 -13.37 -19.19
CA LEU A 132 -2.09 -12.13 -18.99
C LEU A 132 -1.22 -10.88 -19.20
N ALA A 133 0.06 -10.93 -18.80
CA ALA A 133 1.06 -9.92 -19.12
C ALA A 133 1.26 -9.80 -20.65
N GLY A 134 1.38 -10.93 -21.35
CA GLY A 134 1.43 -10.96 -22.82
C GLY A 134 0.17 -10.40 -23.48
N MET A 135 -1.01 -10.66 -22.91
CA MET A 135 -2.27 -10.04 -23.38
C MET A 135 -2.27 -8.53 -23.16
N ASN A 136 -1.74 -8.04 -22.04
CA ASN A 136 -1.67 -6.61 -21.76
C ASN A 136 -0.70 -5.88 -22.70
N GLU A 137 0.46 -6.46 -22.99
CA GLU A 137 1.39 -5.92 -24.00
C GLU A 137 0.76 -5.89 -25.40
N PHE A 138 0.03 -6.94 -25.77
CA PHE A 138 -0.73 -6.98 -27.02
C PHE A 138 -1.82 -5.90 -27.05
N ASN A 139 -2.55 -5.72 -25.95
CA ASN A 139 -3.61 -4.71 -25.83
C ASN A 139 -3.11 -3.28 -26.01
N ILE A 140 -1.96 -2.95 -25.41
CA ILE A 140 -1.29 -1.66 -25.60
C ILE A 140 -0.91 -1.48 -27.08
N LYS A 141 -0.40 -2.53 -27.72
CA LYS A 141 0.07 -2.49 -29.11
C LYS A 141 -1.07 -2.41 -30.15
N PHE A 142 -2.26 -2.91 -29.82
CA PHE A 142 -3.38 -3.02 -30.76
C PHE A 142 -4.67 -2.29 -30.31
N GLY A 143 -4.61 -1.48 -29.26
CA GLY A 143 -5.70 -0.60 -28.82
C GLY A 143 -6.94 -1.31 -28.27
N LYS A 144 -6.79 -2.51 -27.71
CA LYS A 144 -7.90 -3.27 -27.09
C LYS A 144 -7.90 -3.10 -25.58
N THR A 145 -9.07 -2.96 -24.97
CA THR A 145 -9.26 -2.96 -23.51
C THR A 145 -10.18 -4.11 -23.14
N TYR A 146 -9.66 -5.11 -22.42
CA TYR A 146 -10.50 -6.10 -21.76
C TYR A 146 -10.88 -5.59 -20.37
N ASP A 147 -12.12 -5.88 -19.97
CA ASP A 147 -12.58 -5.57 -18.61
C ASP A 147 -11.83 -6.38 -17.55
N LYS A 148 -11.69 -5.83 -16.35
CA LYS A 148 -10.95 -6.46 -15.24
C LYS A 148 -11.57 -7.81 -14.84
N SER A 149 -12.90 -7.94 -14.91
CA SER A 149 -13.60 -9.20 -14.64
C SER A 149 -13.19 -10.29 -15.63
N VAL A 150 -13.12 -9.97 -16.91
CA VAL A 150 -12.73 -10.89 -18.00
C VAL A 150 -11.28 -11.36 -17.83
N LEU A 151 -10.37 -10.47 -17.41
CA LEU A 151 -8.99 -10.83 -17.13
C LEU A 151 -8.86 -11.79 -15.95
N LEU A 152 -9.61 -11.55 -14.86
CA LEU A 152 -9.65 -12.45 -13.71
C LEU A 152 -10.23 -13.81 -14.07
N ASP A 153 -11.35 -13.85 -14.81
CA ASP A 153 -11.95 -15.11 -15.29
C ASP A 153 -10.98 -15.89 -16.18
N TRP A 154 -10.26 -15.19 -17.06
CA TRP A 154 -9.25 -15.82 -17.90
C TRP A 154 -8.10 -16.40 -17.06
N LEU A 155 -7.61 -15.66 -16.05
CA LEU A 155 -6.56 -16.13 -15.14
C LEU A 155 -6.97 -17.42 -14.42
N PHE A 156 -8.14 -17.43 -13.78
CA PHE A 156 -8.61 -18.57 -12.99
C PHE A 156 -8.91 -19.79 -13.85
N ASN A 157 -9.53 -19.61 -15.02
CA ASN A 157 -9.83 -20.72 -15.93
C ASN A 157 -8.55 -21.37 -16.47
N ASN A 158 -7.51 -20.59 -16.79
CA ASN A 158 -6.26 -21.14 -17.29
C ASN A 158 -5.38 -21.73 -16.19
N ALA A 159 -5.41 -21.17 -14.98
CA ALA A 159 -4.79 -21.79 -13.81
C ALA A 159 -5.42 -23.17 -13.51
N LYS A 160 -6.75 -23.30 -13.63
CA LYS A 160 -7.46 -24.58 -13.47
C LYS A 160 -7.06 -25.62 -14.54
N LYS A 161 -6.87 -25.19 -15.79
CA LYS A 161 -6.37 -26.06 -16.88
C LYS A 161 -4.97 -26.60 -16.57
N ALA A 162 -4.07 -25.71 -16.16
CA ALA A 162 -2.71 -26.08 -15.78
C ALA A 162 -2.68 -27.09 -14.63
N LEU A 163 -3.54 -26.92 -13.62
CA LEU A 163 -3.69 -27.87 -12.51
C LEU A 163 -4.06 -29.28 -13.02
N ASN A 164 -4.92 -29.35 -14.04
CA ASN A 164 -5.33 -30.62 -14.65
C ASN A 164 -4.27 -31.21 -15.61
N GLY A 165 -3.08 -30.61 -15.70
CA GLY A 165 -2.04 -31.01 -16.65
C GLY A 165 -2.32 -30.59 -18.09
N GLU A 166 -3.33 -29.75 -18.33
CA GLU A 166 -3.60 -29.19 -19.65
C GLU A 166 -2.65 -28.02 -19.93
N ASP A 167 -2.17 -27.94 -21.17
CA ASP A 167 -1.31 -26.84 -21.57
C ASP A 167 -2.07 -25.50 -21.54
N ILE A 168 -1.50 -24.51 -20.85
CA ILE A 168 -1.99 -23.13 -20.93
C ILE A 168 -1.70 -22.62 -22.34
N PRO A 169 -2.70 -22.07 -23.04
CA PRO A 169 -2.49 -21.54 -24.37
C PRO A 169 -1.44 -20.42 -24.35
N LYS A 170 -0.25 -20.73 -24.87
CA LYS A 170 0.79 -19.72 -25.13
C LYS A 170 0.31 -18.87 -26.30
N PHE A 171 0.15 -17.57 -26.08
CA PHE A 171 -0.12 -16.62 -27.15
C PHE A 171 1.07 -16.64 -28.13
N ILE A 172 0.85 -17.19 -29.31
CA ILE A 172 1.76 -17.06 -30.44
C ILE A 172 1.14 -16.02 -31.36
N TYR A 173 1.95 -15.05 -31.75
CA TYR A 173 1.62 -13.87 -32.55
C TYR A 173 0.49 -14.07 -33.58
N SER A 174 -0.40 -13.06 -33.61
CA SER A 174 -1.42 -12.75 -34.61
C SER A 174 -2.39 -13.87 -34.99
N GLN A 175 -3.68 -13.61 -34.67
CA GLN A 175 -4.85 -14.40 -35.03
C GLN A 175 -5.01 -15.70 -34.23
N THR A 176 -5.75 -15.62 -33.10
CA THR A 176 -6.69 -16.66 -32.61
C THR A 176 -6.29 -18.12 -32.81
N LYS A 177 -5.01 -18.45 -32.66
CA LYS A 177 -4.48 -19.82 -32.76
C LYS A 177 -3.45 -20.01 -31.67
N THR A 178 -3.80 -20.88 -30.76
CA THR A 178 -2.93 -21.44 -29.75
C THR A 178 -2.07 -22.53 -30.40
N ARG A 179 -0.92 -22.87 -29.82
CA ARG A 179 -0.06 -23.95 -30.38
C ARG A 179 -0.79 -25.30 -30.50
N HIS A 180 -1.85 -25.49 -29.73
CA HIS A 180 -2.76 -26.64 -29.79
C HIS A 180 -3.64 -26.65 -31.03
N ASP A 181 -4.05 -25.47 -31.52
CA ASP A 181 -4.85 -25.34 -32.75
C ASP A 181 -4.04 -25.68 -34.01
N ILE A 182 -2.71 -25.69 -33.91
CA ILE A 182 -1.80 -25.97 -35.04
C ILE A 182 -1.59 -27.48 -35.22
N LYS A 183 -1.67 -28.30 -34.16
CA LYS A 183 -1.46 -29.76 -34.26
C LYS A 183 -2.64 -30.52 -34.89
N GLY A 184 -3.83 -29.92 -35.00
CA GLY A 184 -5.00 -30.52 -35.64
C GLY A 184 -5.11 -30.26 -37.15
N ALA A 185 -4.30 -29.38 -37.72
CA ALA A 185 -4.36 -28.98 -39.12
C ALA A 185 -3.37 -29.79 -39.99
N THR A 186 -3.43 -31.11 -39.94
CA THR A 186 -2.88 -31.97 -41.00
C THR A 186 -3.87 -33.09 -41.31
N LYS A 187 -4.75 -32.81 -42.27
CA LYS A 187 -5.21 -33.71 -43.35
C LYS A 187 -6.30 -32.99 -44.14
N ASN A 188 -5.89 -32.40 -45.26
CA ASN A 188 -6.35 -32.68 -46.62
C ASN A 188 -5.72 -31.67 -47.57
#